data_AF-A0A6J6V5E4-F1
#
_entry.id   AF-A0A6J6V5E4-F1
#
_cell.length_a   1.000
_cell.length_b   1.000
_cell.length_c   1.000
_cell.angle_alpha   90.00
_cell.angle_beta   90.00
_cell.angle_gamma   90.00
#
_symmetry.space_group_name_H-M   'P 1'
#
loop_
_entity.id
_entity.type
_entity.pdbx_description
1 polymer ?
#
loop_
_entity_poly.entity_id
_entity_poly.type
_entity_poly.pdbx_seq_one_letter_code
_entity_poly.pdbx_strand_id
1 'polypeptide(L)'
;MVDSLALLTVREPAVVAFVMSVSSEAHRHPEVLKAVLPVSGGIGRILLQMCERAIERGELHPNISAQSLEDMLTVILSGLGRFNMVYKDAGRTSELIKSMKLLLVGEVFRVSSNA
;
A
#
# COMPACT_ATOMS: atom_id res chain seq x y z
N MET A 1 -8.01 -5.59 -5.40
CA MET A 1 -6.86 -4.65 -5.41
C MET A 1 -5.84 -5.03 -4.33
N VAL A 2 -6.22 -4.99 -3.05
CA VAL A 2 -5.32 -5.35 -1.93
C VAL A 2 -4.78 -6.79 -2.05
N ASP A 3 -5.58 -7.75 -2.52
CA ASP A 3 -5.14 -9.14 -2.73
C ASP A 3 -4.02 -9.29 -3.76
N SER A 4 -4.11 -8.57 -4.88
CA SER A 4 -3.10 -8.62 -5.95
C SER A 4 -1.77 -8.01 -5.47
N LEU A 5 -1.84 -6.94 -4.67
CA LEU A 5 -0.68 -6.31 -4.06
C LEU A 5 -0.06 -7.20 -2.96
N ALA A 6 -0.89 -7.84 -2.15
CA ALA A 6 -0.46 -8.83 -1.17
C ALA A 6 0.27 -10.02 -1.82
N LEU A 7 -0.28 -10.56 -2.90
CA LEU A 7 0.32 -11.67 -3.65
C LEU A 7 1.70 -11.32 -4.22
N LEU A 8 1.85 -10.11 -4.79
CA LEU A 8 3.15 -9.64 -5.28
C LEU A 8 4.18 -9.53 -4.14
N THR A 9 3.74 -9.04 -2.99
CA THR A 9 4.58 -8.83 -1.80
C THR A 9 5.02 -10.15 -1.17
N VAL A 10 4.20 -11.20 -1.28
CA VAL A 10 4.55 -12.57 -0.83
C VAL A 10 5.46 -13.28 -1.84
N ARG A 11 5.20 -13.12 -3.13
CA ARG A 11 5.95 -13.82 -4.19
C ARG A 11 7.35 -13.25 -4.38
N GLU A 12 7.48 -11.94 -4.39
CA GLU A 12 8.73 -11.23 -4.67
C GLU A 12 9.07 -10.20 -3.57
N PRO A 13 9.22 -10.63 -2.30
CA PRO A 13 9.37 -9.73 -1.15
C PRO A 13 10.61 -8.84 -1.27
N ALA A 14 11.71 -9.38 -1.82
CA ALA A 14 12.95 -8.63 -2.05
C ALA A 14 12.79 -7.54 -3.11
N VAL A 15 12.03 -7.80 -4.19
CA VAL A 15 11.81 -6.83 -5.27
C VAL A 15 10.94 -5.67 -4.78
N VAL A 16 9.85 -5.98 -4.06
CA VAL A 16 8.98 -4.94 -3.48
C VAL A 16 9.75 -4.12 -2.45
N ALA A 17 10.48 -4.75 -1.53
CA ALA A 17 11.30 -4.05 -0.55
C ALA A 17 12.40 -3.22 -1.21
N PHE A 18 13.02 -3.71 -2.29
CA PHE A 18 14.02 -2.98 -3.07
C PHE A 18 13.43 -1.74 -3.72
N VAL A 19 12.34 -1.85 -4.49
CA VAL A 19 11.70 -0.71 -5.17
C VAL A 19 11.29 0.38 -4.16
N MET A 20 10.72 -0.02 -3.02
CA MET A 20 10.31 0.92 -1.98
C MET A 20 11.50 1.55 -1.23
N SER A 21 12.56 0.78 -0.96
CA SER A 21 13.76 1.28 -0.28
C SER A 21 14.60 2.19 -1.17
N VAL A 22 14.78 1.83 -2.44
CA VAL A 22 15.48 2.65 -3.44
C VAL A 22 14.79 4.00 -3.61
N SER A 23 13.45 4.03 -3.63
CA SER A 23 12.70 5.29 -3.68
C SER A 23 12.92 6.17 -2.44
N SER A 24 13.09 5.56 -1.27
CA SER A 24 13.41 6.26 0.00
C SER A 24 14.83 6.85 0.00
N GLU A 25 15.79 6.17 -0.61
CA GLU A 25 17.20 6.59 -0.64
C GLU A 25 17.57 7.40 -1.90
N ALA A 26 16.73 7.40 -2.94
CA ALA A 26 16.97 8.11 -4.18
C ALA A 26 17.29 9.61 -3.96
N HIS A 27 16.64 10.24 -2.99
CA HIS A 27 16.90 11.65 -2.64
C HIS A 27 18.31 11.90 -2.10
N ARG A 28 19.00 10.87 -1.59
CA ARG A 28 20.39 10.94 -1.11
C ARG A 28 21.42 10.55 -2.17
N HIS A 29 20.97 10.01 -3.30
CA HIS A 29 21.81 9.42 -4.35
C HIS A 29 21.33 9.89 -5.74
N PRO A 30 21.89 10.99 -6.28
CA PRO A 30 21.45 11.59 -7.55
C PRO A 30 21.42 10.63 -8.74
N GLU A 31 22.37 9.69 -8.78
CA GLU A 31 22.46 8.63 -9.78
C GLU A 31 21.30 7.63 -9.69
N VAL A 32 20.88 7.29 -8.47
CA VAL A 32 19.73 6.43 -8.20
C VAL A 32 18.44 7.17 -8.54
N LEU A 33 18.31 8.43 -8.14
CA LEU A 33 17.18 9.29 -8.52
C LEU A 33 16.99 9.32 -10.03
N LYS A 34 18.08 9.56 -10.78
CA LYS A 34 18.06 9.59 -12.24
C LYS A 34 17.62 8.25 -12.85
N ALA A 35 18.01 7.13 -12.26
CA ALA A 35 17.62 5.79 -12.72
C ALA A 35 16.15 5.47 -12.44
N VAL A 36 15.56 6.00 -11.35
CA VAL A 36 14.16 5.75 -10.99
C VAL A 36 13.18 6.77 -11.55
N LEU A 37 13.63 7.95 -11.98
CA LEU A 37 12.76 9.00 -12.57
C LEU A 37 11.81 8.50 -13.68
N PRO A 38 12.22 7.61 -14.62
CA PRO A 38 11.33 7.14 -15.69
C PRO A 38 10.14 6.31 -15.20
N VAL A 39 10.27 5.67 -14.04
CA VAL A 39 9.24 4.82 -13.41
C VAL A 39 8.61 5.48 -12.18
N SER A 40 9.17 6.60 -11.72
CA SER A 40 8.66 7.46 -10.66
C SER A 40 7.22 7.88 -10.93
N GLY A 41 6.36 7.75 -9.92
CA GLY A 41 4.94 8.15 -10.00
C GLY A 41 4.06 7.29 -10.90
N GLY A 42 4.57 6.22 -11.52
CA GLY A 42 3.75 5.28 -12.30
C GLY A 42 2.74 4.53 -11.43
N ILE A 43 3.22 3.97 -10.31
CA ILE A 43 2.36 3.28 -9.32
C ILE A 43 1.34 4.23 -8.70
N GLY A 44 1.76 5.44 -8.28
CA GLY A 44 0.84 6.44 -7.72
C GLY A 44 -0.28 6.82 -8.69
N ARG A 45 0.04 7.04 -9.97
CA ARG A 45 -0.98 7.30 -11.01
C ARG A 45 -1.96 6.15 -11.20
N ILE A 46 -1.48 4.90 -11.19
CA ILE A 46 -2.36 3.72 -11.31
C ILE A 46 -3.29 3.64 -10.10
N LEU A 47 -2.75 3.80 -8.89
CA LEU A 47 -3.54 3.79 -7.65
C LEU A 47 -4.57 4.92 -7.62
N LEU A 48 -4.19 6.13 -8.05
CA LEU A 48 -5.09 7.27 -8.14
C LEU A 48 -6.25 6.98 -9.10
N GLN A 49 -5.97 6.49 -10.32
CA GLN A 49 -6.99 6.11 -11.30
C GLN A 49 -7.94 5.03 -10.77
N MET A 50 -7.43 4.08 -9.97
CA MET A 50 -8.26 3.07 -9.33
C MET A 50 -9.19 3.69 -8.27
N CYS A 51 -8.68 4.65 -7.47
CA CYS A 51 -9.47 5.36 -6.47
C CYS A 51 -10.53 6.25 -7.12
N GLU A 52 -10.20 6.97 -8.18
CA GLU A 52 -11.15 7.80 -8.95
C GLU A 52 -12.32 6.98 -9.47
N ARG A 53 -12.05 5.81 -10.09
CA ARG A 53 -13.09 4.89 -10.56
C ARG A 53 -13.96 4.34 -9.44
N ALA A 54 -13.40 4.10 -8.26
CA ALA A 54 -14.16 3.65 -7.10
C ALA A 54 -15.11 4.75 -6.59
N ILE A 55 -14.70 6.02 -6.62
CA ILE A 55 -15.58 7.17 -6.34
C ILE A 55 -16.70 7.27 -7.37
N GLU A 56 -16.39 7.19 -8.67
CA GLU A 56 -17.38 7.25 -9.75
C GLU A 56 -18.46 6.18 -9.61
N ARG A 57 -18.11 5.02 -9.05
CA ARG A 57 -19.03 3.90 -8.80
C ARG A 57 -19.80 3.99 -7.48
N GLY A 58 -19.51 5.00 -6.65
CA GLY A 58 -20.10 5.12 -5.32
C GLY A 58 -19.63 4.05 -4.33
N GLU A 59 -18.48 3.42 -4.57
CA GLU A 59 -17.91 2.37 -3.70
C GLU A 59 -17.23 2.97 -2.44
N LEU A 60 -17.02 4.29 -2.42
CA LEU A 60 -16.31 5.00 -1.35
C LEU A 60 -17.21 6.00 -0.64
N HIS A 61 -16.93 6.21 0.64
CA HIS A 61 -17.61 7.23 1.43
C HIS A 61 -17.33 8.63 0.85
N PRO A 62 -18.34 9.51 0.71
CA PRO A 62 -18.21 10.80 0.01
C PRO A 62 -17.22 11.78 0.65
N ASN A 63 -16.89 11.58 1.93
CA ASN A 63 -15.89 12.39 2.64
C ASN A 63 -14.43 11.98 2.36
N ILE A 64 -14.20 10.90 1.59
CA ILE A 64 -12.86 10.43 1.23
C ILE A 64 -12.55 10.87 -0.19
N SER A 65 -11.50 11.66 -0.37
CA SER A 65 -11.01 12.02 -1.71
C SER A 65 -10.17 10.88 -2.31
N ALA A 66 -10.14 10.79 -3.64
CA ALA A 66 -9.34 9.79 -4.35
C ALA A 66 -7.85 9.92 -4.01
N GLN A 67 -7.36 11.16 -3.90
CA GLN A 67 -5.99 11.45 -3.50
C GLN A 67 -5.69 10.95 -2.08
N SER A 68 -6.58 11.23 -1.11
CA SER A 68 -6.36 10.79 0.26
C SER A 68 -6.36 9.26 0.39
N LEU A 69 -7.16 8.56 -0.42
CA LEU A 69 -7.15 7.11 -0.46
C LEU A 69 -5.88 6.57 -1.12
N GLU A 70 -5.43 7.19 -2.21
CA GLU A 70 -4.16 6.84 -2.87
C GLU A 70 -2.97 7.01 -1.93
N ASP A 71 -2.86 8.17 -1.26
CA ASP A 71 -1.81 8.44 -0.28
C ASP A 71 -1.79 7.36 0.82
N MET A 72 -2.98 6.99 1.33
CA MET A 72 -3.12 5.94 2.34
C MET A 72 -2.64 4.58 1.83
N LEU A 73 -3.02 4.19 0.62
CA LEU A 73 -2.58 2.93 0.00
C LEU A 73 -1.06 2.92 -0.22
N THR A 74 -0.49 4.04 -0.66
CA THR A 74 0.95 4.21 -0.83
C THR A 74 1.71 4.06 0.50
N VAL A 75 1.19 4.63 1.60
CA VAL A 75 1.75 4.46 2.95
C VAL A 75 1.68 3.00 3.40
N ILE A 76 0.55 2.33 3.20
CA ILE A 76 0.37 0.92 3.57
C ILE A 76 1.36 0.03 2.83
N LEU A 77 1.49 0.21 1.50
CA LEU A 77 2.42 -0.58 0.68
C LEU A 77 3.88 -0.34 1.08
N SER A 78 4.25 0.91 1.35
CA SER A 78 5.57 1.27 1.85
C SER A 78 5.88 0.61 3.19
N GLY A 79 4.93 0.65 4.11
CA GLY A 79 5.04 0.02 5.42
C GLY A 79 5.18 -1.49 5.33
N LEU A 80 4.39 -2.14 4.47
CA LEU A 80 4.43 -3.58 4.25
C LEU A 80 5.77 -4.03 3.65
N GLY A 81 6.31 -3.30 2.68
CA GLY A 81 7.62 -3.57 2.09
C GLY A 81 8.74 -3.54 3.14
N ARG A 82 8.74 -2.51 4.00
CA ARG A 82 9.70 -2.39 5.11
C ARG A 82 9.51 -3.47 6.16
N PHE A 83 8.27 -3.76 6.55
CA PHE A 83 7.94 -4.80 7.53
C PHE A 83 8.50 -6.16 7.07
N ASN A 84 8.27 -6.53 5.81
CA ASN A 84 8.79 -7.76 5.23
C ASN A 84 10.32 -7.84 5.24
N MET A 85 10.99 -6.73 4.93
CA MET A 85 12.45 -6.67 4.92
C MET A 85 13.06 -6.92 6.31
N VAL A 86 12.42 -6.37 7.35
CA VAL A 86 12.90 -6.46 8.74
C VAL A 86 12.62 -7.84 9.34
N TYR A 87 11.38 -8.32 9.23
CA TYR A 87 10.95 -9.51 9.97
C TYR A 87 11.10 -10.81 9.18
N LYS A 88 11.07 -10.76 7.84
CA LYS A 88 11.23 -11.92 6.93
C LYS A 88 10.35 -13.12 7.30
N ASP A 89 9.17 -12.84 7.84
CA ASP A 89 8.22 -13.83 8.34
C ASP A 89 6.92 -13.73 7.54
N ALA A 90 6.73 -14.69 6.64
CA ALA A 90 5.56 -14.74 5.77
C ALA A 90 4.24 -14.91 6.55
N GLY A 91 4.27 -15.59 7.70
CA GLY A 91 3.10 -15.77 8.56
C GLY A 91 2.66 -14.46 9.18
N ARG A 92 3.61 -13.71 9.76
CA ARG A 92 3.33 -12.37 10.31
C ARG A 92 2.85 -11.39 9.25
N THR A 93 3.40 -11.45 8.04
CA THR A 93 2.97 -10.62 6.91
C THR A 93 1.55 -10.95 6.47
N SER A 94 1.20 -12.23 6.38
CA SER A 94 -0.16 -12.66 6.07
C SER A 94 -1.17 -12.15 7.10
N GLU A 95 -0.86 -12.28 8.39
CA GLU A 95 -1.73 -11.80 9.48
C GLU A 95 -1.85 -10.26 9.50
N LEU A 96 -0.77 -9.54 9.18
CA LEU A 96 -0.80 -8.09 9.03
C LEU A 96 -1.73 -7.65 7.89
N ILE A 97 -1.61 -8.28 6.72
CA ILE A 97 -2.48 -8.02 5.55
C ILE A 97 -3.94 -8.31 5.89
N LYS A 98 -4.21 -9.42 6.59
CA LYS A 98 -5.55 -9.77 7.06
C LYS A 98 -6.12 -8.69 7.99
N SER A 99 -5.31 -8.22 8.95
CA SER A 99 -5.71 -7.16 9.89
C SER A 99 -5.98 -5.84 9.17
N MET A 100 -5.16 -5.48 8.18
CA MET A 100 -5.37 -4.29 7.34
C MET A 100 -6.67 -4.36 6.53
N LYS A 101 -7.02 -5.53 5.97
CA LYS A 101 -8.30 -5.71 5.29
C LYS A 101 -9.48 -5.47 6.23
N LEU A 102 -9.39 -5.98 7.47
CA LEU A 102 -10.42 -5.75 8.48
C LEU A 102 -10.55 -4.26 8.85
N LEU A 103 -9.45 -3.51 8.92
CA LEU A 103 -9.47 -2.05 9.15
C LEU A 103 -10.24 -1.34 8.03
N LEU A 104 -9.97 -1.71 6.78
CA LEU A 104 -10.57 -1.08 5.60
C LEU A 104 -12.07 -1.32 5.49
N VAL A 105 -12.57 -2.46 5.98
CA VAL A 105 -14.02 -2.76 6.02
C VAL A 105 -14.69 -2.31 7.33
N GLY A 106 -13.95 -1.63 8.22
CA GLY A 106 -14.48 -1.12 9.48
C GLY A 106 -14.73 -2.17 10.58
N GLU A 107 -14.25 -3.40 10.41
CA GLU A 107 -14.55 -4.53 11.30
C GLU A 107 -13.53 -4.72 12.43
N VAL A 108 -12.47 -3.90 12.51
CA VAL A 108 -11.44 -4.04 13.57
C VAL A 108 -11.95 -3.67 14.95
N PHE A 109 -12.82 -2.67 15.04
CA PHE A 109 -13.37 -2.21 16.31
C PHE A 109 -14.86 -2.55 16.37
N ARG A 110 -15.19 -3.83 16.58
CA ARG A 110 -16.50 -4.18 17.13
C ARG A 110 -16.52 -3.76 18.60
N VAL A 111 -16.88 -2.51 18.87
CA VAL A 111 -17.35 -2.15 20.20
C VAL A 111 -18.68 -2.88 20.35
N SER A 112 -18.73 -3.93 21.16
CA SER A 112 -19.99 -4.53 21.58
C SER A 112 -20.84 -3.41 22.18
N SER A 113 -21.80 -2.91 21.43
CA SER A 113 -22.85 -2.05 21.96
C SER A 113 -23.67 -2.92 22.89
N ASN A 114 -23.30 -2.96 24.17
CA ASN A 114 -24.23 -3.37 25.19
C ASN A 114 -25.36 -2.34 25.16
N ALA A 115 -26.49 -2.78 24.60
CA ALA A 115 -27.78 -2.13 24.68
C ALA A 115 -28.23 -2.01 26.15
#